data_AF-A0ABC9THZ6-F1
#
_entry.id   AF-A0ABC9THZ6-F1
#
_cell.length_a   1.000
_cell.length_b   1.000
_cell.length_c   1.000
_cell.angle_alpha   90.00
_cell.angle_beta   90.00
_cell.angle_gamma   90.00
#
_symmetry.space_group_name_H-M   'P 1'
#
loop_
_entity.id
_entity.type
_entity.pdbx_description
1 polymer ?
#
loop_
_entity_poly.entity_id
_entity_poly.type
_entity_poly.pdbx_seq_one_letter_code
_entity_poly.pdbx_strand_id
1 'polypeptide(L)'
;MIIKQEQFIPKDTVETTIDLLIRNLTTIKDNTGEFLLDFDGLKVDDKSWTIWNWPQGVGLYGIYKNYRNTKSEKALQVVNDWFEGRMQEGAPPKNVNTMAPLLTMAYLYEDTKDSKYIPYLEQWRNG
;
A
#
# COMPACT_ATOMS: atom_id res chain seq x y z
N MET A 1 37.29 -21.78 -0.53
CA MET A 1 36.38 -21.12 -1.51
C MET A 1 35.00 -21.77 -1.33
N ILE A 2 34.05 -21.08 -0.70
CA ILE A 2 32.68 -21.59 -0.55
C ILE A 2 31.92 -21.14 -1.79
N ILE A 3 31.61 -22.06 -2.69
CA ILE A 3 30.67 -21.80 -3.79
C ILE A 3 29.29 -21.79 -3.15
N LYS A 4 28.67 -20.60 -3.02
CA LYS A 4 27.24 -20.52 -2.72
C LYS A 4 26.52 -21.10 -3.94
N GLN A 5 25.86 -22.24 -3.77
CA GLN A 5 24.91 -22.71 -4.77
C GLN A 5 23.82 -21.64 -4.90
N GLU A 6 23.69 -21.05 -6.10
CA GLU A 6 22.56 -20.19 -6.40
C GLU A 6 21.29 -21.06 -6.34
N GLN A 7 20.48 -20.87 -5.30
CA GLN A 7 19.16 -21.45 -5.23
C GLN A 7 18.29 -20.77 -6.28
N PHE A 8 18.05 -21.49 -7.38
CA PHE A 8 17.10 -21.06 -8.39
C PHE A 8 15.67 -21.36 -7.88
N ILE A 9 14.89 -20.30 -7.66
CA ILE A 9 13.46 -20.42 -7.33
C ILE A 9 12.68 -20.20 -8.63
N PRO A 10 11.76 -21.11 -9.02
CA PRO A 10 10.94 -20.93 -10.21
C PRO A 10 10.11 -19.64 -10.13
N LYS A 11 9.96 -18.95 -11.26
CA LYS A 11 9.19 -17.71 -11.37
C LYS A 11 7.77 -17.86 -10.80
N ASP A 12 7.07 -18.93 -11.18
CA ASP A 12 5.70 -19.19 -10.75
C ASP A 12 5.60 -19.35 -9.22
N THR A 13 6.63 -19.91 -8.58
CA THR A 13 6.70 -20.02 -7.11
C THR A 13 6.84 -18.64 -6.46
N VAL A 14 7.67 -17.77 -7.04
CA VAL A 14 7.82 -16.38 -6.56
C VAL A 14 6.51 -15.62 -6.72
N GLU A 15 5.88 -15.67 -7.90
CA GLU A 15 4.61 -14.98 -8.17
C GLU A 15 3.48 -15.48 -7.26
N THR A 16 3.35 -16.80 -7.08
CA THR A 16 2.36 -17.39 -6.17
C THR A 16 2.60 -16.96 -4.71
N THR A 17 3.86 -16.87 -4.30
CA THR A 17 4.22 -16.44 -2.95
C THR A 17 3.92 -14.97 -2.73
N ILE A 18 4.20 -14.11 -3.72
CA ILE A 18 3.82 -12.69 -3.69
C ILE A 18 2.29 -12.56 -3.57
N ASP A 19 1.51 -13.30 -4.37
CA ASP A 19 0.04 -13.27 -4.28
C ASP A 19 -0.47 -13.67 -2.89
N LEU A 20 0.17 -14.66 -2.25
CA LEU A 20 -0.16 -15.06 -0.87
C LEU A 20 0.18 -13.96 0.15
N LEU A 21 1.32 -13.29 0.00
CA LEU A 21 1.71 -12.16 0.85
C LEU A 21 0.76 -10.97 0.69
N ILE A 22 0.37 -10.64 -0.54
CA ILE A 22 -0.61 -9.58 -0.82
C ILE A 22 -1.94 -9.93 -0.16
N ARG A 23 -2.42 -11.17 -0.35
CA ARG A 23 -3.66 -11.63 0.28
C ARG A 23 -3.58 -11.50 1.79
N ASN A 24 -2.49 -11.97 2.42
CA ASN A 24 -2.33 -11.87 3.87
C ASN A 24 -2.37 -10.41 4.33
N LEU A 25 -1.56 -9.54 3.71
CA LEU A 25 -1.48 -8.11 4.00
C LEU A 25 -2.86 -7.43 3.94
N THR A 26 -3.62 -7.68 2.86
CA THR A 26 -4.94 -7.07 2.66
C THR A 26 -6.01 -7.55 3.64
N THR A 27 -5.78 -8.67 4.34
CA THR A 27 -6.69 -9.21 5.34
C THR A 27 -6.37 -8.78 6.77
N ILE A 28 -5.25 -8.07 6.99
CA ILE A 28 -4.89 -7.55 8.31
C ILE A 28 -5.96 -6.57 8.77
N LYS A 29 -6.55 -6.88 9.93
CA LYS A 29 -7.54 -6.07 10.62
C LYS A 29 -7.45 -6.30 12.12
N ASP A 30 -7.56 -5.24 12.91
CA ASP A 30 -7.69 -5.33 14.37
C ASP A 30 -9.15 -5.14 14.78
N ASN A 31 -9.88 -6.25 14.86
CA ASN A 31 -11.29 -6.23 15.30
C ASN A 31 -11.44 -6.20 16.83
N THR A 32 -10.39 -6.53 17.58
CA THR A 32 -10.44 -6.61 19.05
C THR A 32 -10.01 -5.29 19.68
N GLY A 33 -9.24 -4.48 18.95
CA GLY A 33 -8.60 -3.28 19.45
C GLY A 33 -7.41 -3.58 20.36
N GLU A 34 -6.93 -4.83 20.38
CA GLU A 34 -5.81 -5.29 21.23
C GLU A 34 -4.50 -4.60 20.85
N PHE A 35 -4.38 -4.21 19.57
CA PHE A 35 -3.14 -3.73 18.99
C PHE A 35 -3.18 -2.25 18.63
N LEU A 36 -4.23 -1.54 19.05
CA LEU A 36 -4.32 -0.09 18.90
C LEU A 36 -3.16 0.58 19.64
N LEU A 37 -2.53 1.54 18.97
CA LEU A 37 -1.56 2.43 19.60
C LEU A 37 -2.29 3.41 20.50
N ASP A 38 -1.83 3.58 21.73
CA ASP A 38 -2.37 4.55 22.68
C ASP A 38 -1.43 5.76 22.78
N PHE A 39 -1.94 6.93 22.41
CA PHE A 39 -1.27 8.21 22.55
C PHE A 39 -2.05 9.07 23.54
N ASP A 40 -1.77 8.89 24.84
CA ASP A 40 -2.39 9.64 25.94
C ASP A 40 -3.94 9.67 25.87
N GLY A 41 -4.56 8.51 25.61
CA GLY A 41 -6.01 8.34 25.52
C GLY A 41 -6.56 8.40 24.10
N LEU A 42 -5.74 8.78 23.10
CA LEU A 42 -6.08 8.62 21.68
C LEU A 42 -5.64 7.24 21.20
N LYS A 43 -6.62 6.34 21.00
CA LYS A 43 -6.37 5.02 20.41
C LYS A 43 -6.40 5.08 18.89
N VAL A 44 -5.33 4.63 18.25
CA VAL A 44 -5.14 4.68 16.79
C VAL A 44 -4.89 3.28 16.26
N ASP A 45 -5.68 2.88 15.27
CA ASP A 45 -5.36 1.73 14.43
C ASP A 45 -4.36 2.18 13.37
N ASP A 46 -3.16 1.60 13.37
CA ASP A 46 -2.15 1.81 12.33
C ASP A 46 -1.84 0.55 11.52
N LYS A 47 -2.50 -0.57 11.85
CA LYS A 47 -2.17 -1.91 11.31
C LYS A 47 -3.16 -2.37 10.27
N SER A 48 -4.45 -2.09 10.44
CA SER A 48 -5.47 -2.60 9.53
C SER A 48 -5.20 -2.11 8.10
N TRP A 49 -5.45 -2.97 7.12
CA TRP A 49 -5.18 -2.64 5.72
C TRP A 49 -5.94 -1.41 5.26
N THR A 50 -7.12 -1.17 5.84
CA THR A 50 -7.99 -0.04 5.49
C THR A 50 -7.56 1.29 6.11
N ILE A 51 -6.42 1.37 6.79
CA ILE A 51 -5.93 2.63 7.38
C ILE A 51 -5.02 3.36 6.40
N TRP A 52 -5.20 4.68 6.25
CA TRP A 52 -4.23 5.54 5.56
C TRP A 52 -3.06 5.87 6.47
N ASN A 53 -1.97 5.09 6.38
CA ASN A 53 -0.74 5.35 7.13
C ASN A 53 0.51 4.81 6.39
N TRP A 54 1.70 4.99 6.97
CA TRP A 54 2.97 4.62 6.35
C TRP A 54 3.14 3.13 6.03
N PRO A 55 2.68 2.16 6.85
CA PRO A 55 2.83 0.73 6.52
C PRO A 55 2.05 0.38 5.25
N GLN A 56 0.84 0.92 5.10
CA GLN A 56 0.01 0.74 3.92
C GLN A 56 0.63 1.44 2.72
N GLY A 57 1.23 2.62 2.90
CA GLY A 57 2.00 3.30 1.83
C GLY A 57 3.13 2.43 1.25
N VAL A 58 3.91 1.77 2.13
CA VAL A 58 4.96 0.83 1.71
C VAL A 58 4.37 -0.39 1.01
N GLY A 59 3.29 -0.96 1.56
CA GLY A 59 2.58 -2.09 0.97
C GLY A 59 2.05 -1.79 -0.43
N LEU A 60 1.37 -0.66 -0.60
CA LEU A 60 0.84 -0.18 -1.88
C LEU A 60 1.95 -0.03 -2.92
N TYR A 61 3.09 0.53 -2.53
CA TYR A 61 4.21 0.70 -3.46
C TYR A 61 4.77 -0.65 -3.92
N GLY A 62 4.95 -1.60 -2.99
CA GLY A 62 5.38 -2.96 -3.33
C GLY A 62 4.42 -3.68 -4.29
N ILE A 63 3.11 -3.59 -4.03
CA ILE A 63 2.06 -4.18 -4.87
C ILE A 63 2.02 -3.52 -6.25
N TYR A 64 2.11 -2.20 -6.31
CA TYR A 64 2.19 -1.46 -7.57
C TYR A 64 3.42 -1.84 -8.39
N LYS A 65 4.59 -2.00 -7.74
CA LYS A 65 5.81 -2.48 -8.41
C LYS A 65 5.64 -3.90 -8.95
N ASN A 66 4.95 -4.78 -8.21
CA ASN A 66 4.59 -6.11 -8.71
C ASN A 66 3.76 -5.99 -10.01
N TYR A 67 2.69 -5.19 -9.99
CA TYR A 67 1.88 -4.90 -11.19
C TYR A 67 2.75 -4.39 -12.35
N ARG A 68 3.63 -3.41 -12.12
CA ARG A 68 4.47 -2.83 -13.19
C ARG A 68 5.36 -3.88 -13.85
N ASN A 69 5.89 -4.82 -13.07
CA ASN A 69 6.83 -5.85 -13.50
C ASN A 69 6.14 -7.05 -14.16
N THR A 70 5.00 -7.50 -13.63
CA THR A 70 4.33 -8.75 -14.06
C THR A 70 3.07 -8.52 -14.89
N LYS A 71 2.54 -7.29 -14.89
CA LYS A 71 1.22 -6.93 -15.42
C LYS A 71 0.07 -7.66 -14.71
N SER A 72 0.26 -8.06 -13.45
CA SER A 72 -0.80 -8.64 -12.62
C SER A 72 -1.94 -7.64 -12.40
N GLU A 73 -3.08 -7.87 -13.06
CA GLU A 73 -4.30 -7.08 -12.90
C GLU A 73 -4.84 -7.16 -11.47
N LYS A 74 -4.69 -8.32 -10.81
CA LYS A 74 -5.07 -8.50 -9.39
C LYS A 74 -4.31 -7.55 -8.48
N ALA A 75 -3.00 -7.39 -8.70
CA ALA A 75 -2.18 -6.46 -7.93
C ALA A 75 -2.63 -5.01 -8.16
N LEU A 76 -2.89 -4.63 -9.42
CA LEU A 76 -3.40 -3.29 -9.73
C LEU A 76 -4.76 -3.04 -9.07
N GLN A 77 -5.66 -4.02 -9.11
CA GLN A 77 -6.97 -3.93 -8.49
C GLN A 77 -6.87 -3.66 -6.99
N VAL A 78 -6.02 -4.40 -6.26
CA VAL A 78 -5.80 -4.16 -4.81
C VAL A 78 -5.38 -2.72 -4.52
N VAL A 79 -4.50 -2.14 -5.35
CA VAL A 79 -4.04 -0.77 -5.18
C VAL A 79 -5.17 0.23 -5.46
N ASN A 80 -5.90 0.04 -6.56
CA ASN A 80 -7.02 0.91 -6.93
C ASN A 80 -8.14 0.87 -5.89
N ASP A 81 -8.57 -0.33 -5.47
CA ASP A 81 -9.62 -0.52 -4.47
C ASP A 81 -9.26 0.17 -3.16
N TRP A 82 -7.99 0.11 -2.75
CA TRP A 82 -7.53 0.80 -1.56
C TRP A 82 -7.64 2.32 -1.68
N PHE A 83 -7.13 2.91 -2.78
CA PHE A 83 -7.22 4.36 -2.97
C PHE A 83 -8.67 4.81 -3.09
N GLU A 84 -9.52 4.08 -3.81
CA GLU A 84 -10.93 4.43 -3.96
C GLU A 84 -11.65 4.41 -2.61
N GLY A 85 -11.43 3.38 -1.79
CA GLY A 85 -11.99 3.33 -0.44
C GLY A 85 -11.52 4.49 0.44
N ARG A 86 -10.22 4.77 0.48
CA ARG A 86 -9.68 5.86 1.32
C ARG A 86 -10.06 7.25 0.82
N MET A 87 -10.17 7.45 -0.49
CA MET A 87 -10.62 8.73 -1.05
C MET A 87 -12.10 8.99 -0.77
N GLN A 88 -12.94 7.94 -0.68
CA GLN A 88 -14.34 8.08 -0.27
C GLN A 88 -14.48 8.48 1.21
N GLU A 89 -13.61 7.97 2.09
CA GLU A 89 -13.56 8.34 3.50
C GLU A 89 -13.00 9.76 3.73
N GLY A 90 -12.11 10.19 2.84
CA GLY A 90 -11.38 11.46 2.92
C GLY A 90 -9.96 11.28 3.47
N ALA A 91 -9.02 12.08 2.95
CA ALA A 91 -7.62 11.98 3.37
C ALA A 91 -7.44 12.39 4.85
N PRO A 92 -6.56 11.71 5.60
CA PRO A 92 -6.25 12.06 6.98
C PRO A 92 -5.47 13.38 7.06
N PRO A 93 -5.31 13.96 8.27
CA PRO A 93 -4.40 15.09 8.48
C PRO A 93 -2.97 14.82 7.98
N LYS A 94 -2.32 15.88 7.50
CA LYS A 94 -0.97 15.80 6.94
C LYS A 94 0.06 15.53 8.02
N ASN A 95 0.89 14.51 7.82
CA ASN A 95 2.12 14.27 8.56
C ASN A 95 3.08 13.40 7.72
N VAL A 96 4.29 13.16 8.23
CA VAL A 96 5.33 12.39 7.52
C VAL A 96 4.88 10.96 7.17
N ASN A 97 4.04 10.35 7.99
CA ASN A 97 3.60 8.97 7.79
C ASN A 97 2.47 8.90 6.75
N THR A 98 1.49 9.80 6.86
CA THR A 98 0.33 9.85 5.95
C THR A 98 0.70 10.34 4.54
N MET A 99 1.93 10.85 4.35
CA MET A 99 2.50 11.14 3.03
C MET A 99 2.84 9.87 2.21
N ALA A 100 3.19 8.76 2.86
CA ALA A 100 3.79 7.61 2.18
C ALA A 100 2.92 7.00 1.03
N PRO A 101 1.58 6.85 1.17
CA PRO A 101 0.75 6.35 0.08
C PRO A 101 0.78 7.22 -1.19
N LEU A 102 1.10 8.51 -1.08
CA LEU A 102 1.06 9.42 -2.22
C LEU A 102 2.15 9.17 -3.26
N LEU A 103 3.25 8.48 -2.90
CA LEU A 103 4.23 8.04 -3.90
C LEU A 103 3.57 7.12 -4.94
N THR A 104 2.82 6.12 -4.48
CA THR A 104 2.10 5.20 -5.36
C THR A 104 0.98 5.91 -6.11
N MET A 105 0.28 6.84 -5.46
CA MET A 105 -0.74 7.66 -6.13
C MET A 105 -0.15 8.50 -7.28
N ALA A 106 1.03 9.10 -7.08
CA ALA A 106 1.72 9.87 -8.11
C ALA A 106 2.08 9.00 -9.33
N TYR A 107 2.54 7.78 -9.09
CA TYR A 107 2.79 6.82 -10.16
C TYR A 107 1.53 6.38 -10.89
N LEU A 108 0.41 6.14 -10.17
CA LEU A 108 -0.87 5.84 -10.80
C LEU A 108 -1.33 7.01 -11.68
N TYR A 109 -1.20 8.24 -11.19
CA TYR A 109 -1.48 9.43 -11.99
C TYR A 109 -0.55 9.53 -13.20
N GLU A 110 0.74 9.24 -13.05
CA GLU A 110 1.68 9.24 -14.17
C GLU A 110 1.25 8.27 -15.27
N ASP A 111 0.88 7.04 -14.90
CA ASP A 111 0.49 5.97 -15.81
C ASP A 111 -0.88 6.19 -16.47
N THR A 112 -1.85 6.72 -15.72
CA THR A 112 -3.26 6.78 -16.15
C THR A 112 -3.74 8.17 -16.58
N LYS A 113 -3.06 9.23 -16.12
CA LYS A 113 -3.50 10.62 -16.19
C LYS A 113 -4.88 10.87 -15.58
N ASP A 114 -5.34 10.00 -14.68
CA ASP A 114 -6.63 10.16 -14.01
C ASP A 114 -6.60 11.37 -13.07
N SER A 115 -7.34 12.42 -13.43
CA SER A 115 -7.37 13.68 -12.71
C SER A 115 -7.93 13.57 -11.30
N LYS A 116 -8.58 12.45 -10.92
CA LYS A 116 -9.09 12.25 -9.56
C LYS A 116 -8.01 12.32 -8.49
N TYR A 117 -6.75 12.02 -8.85
CA TYR A 117 -5.61 12.04 -7.95
C TYR A 117 -5.01 13.45 -7.75
N ILE A 118 -5.23 14.38 -8.68
CA ILE A 118 -4.59 15.70 -8.68
C ILE A 118 -4.87 16.48 -7.39
N PRO A 119 -6.12 16.59 -6.88
CA PRO A 119 -6.39 17.36 -5.67
C PRO A 119 -5.58 16.86 -4.46
N TYR A 120 -5.43 15.55 -4.31
CA TYR A 120 -4.62 14.95 -3.24
C TYR A 120 -3.14 15.24 -3.43
N LEU A 121 -2.60 15.04 -4.64
CA LEU A 121 -1.19 15.30 -4.92
C LEU A 121 -0.83 16.78 -4.72
N GLU A 122 -1.69 17.70 -5.16
CA GLU A 122 -1.49 19.14 -5.00
C GLU A 122 -1.65 19.60 -3.55
N GLN A 123 -2.66 19.10 -2.85
CA GLN A 123 -2.89 19.41 -1.44
C GLN A 123 -1.64 19.09 -0.62
N TRP A 124 -0.94 18.00 -0.93
CA TRP A 124 0.24 17.58 -0.16
C TRP A 124 1.55 18.16 -0.64
N ARG A 125 1.67 18.50 -1.94
CA ARG A 125 2.78 19.32 -2.46
C ARG A 125 2.78 20.70 -1.81
N ASN A 126 1.60 21.29 -1.66
CA ASN A 126 1.40 22.63 -1.13
C ASN A 126 1.06 22.53 0.37
N GLY A 127 2.11 22.37 1.18
CA GLY A 127 2.07 22.33 2.64
C GLY A 127 2.85 23.49 3.25
#